data_AF-A0A9N9SFY5-F1
#
_entry.id   AF-A0A9N9SFY5-F1
#
_cell.length_a   1.000
_cell.length_b   1.000
_cell.length_c   1.000
_cell.angle_alpha   90.00
_cell.angle_beta   90.00
_cell.angle_gamma   90.00
#
_symmetry.space_group_name_H-M   'P 1'
#
loop_
_entity.id
_entity.type
_entity.pdbx_description
1 polymer ?
#
loop_
_entity_poly.entity_id
_entity_poly.type
_entity_poly.pdbx_seq_one_letter_code
_entity_poly.pdbx_strand_id
1 'polypeptide(L)'
;KLKIKLESTGDFLCVDEDDIEKANPPQFDRAEDLASLRHLNESSILHTLRQRYATNLIHTYAGCSTLLIINPMAPLAIYSEKVISLFKGCKSEDMPPHIYSMAQSSYQTMLSTRRDQSIVFMGRSGSGKTTNFRHSIQYLVTAAGTVNKLLSVEKLTALWTVLESFGNCKTTMNTNATKFTQIFSLDFDQSGLIASASLQILLLEKTRSSICPTK
;
A
#
# COMPACT_ATOMS: atom_id res chain seq x y z
N LYS A 1 -7.00 40.21 -3.56
CA LYS A 1 -7.24 39.89 -4.98
C LYS A 1 -5.97 40.10 -5.79
N LEU A 2 -5.32 39.01 -6.19
CA LEU A 2 -4.13 38.96 -7.02
C LEU A 2 -4.52 38.63 -8.46
N LYS A 3 -3.84 39.24 -9.43
CA LYS A 3 -4.00 38.92 -10.85
C LYS A 3 -2.92 37.92 -11.25
N ILE A 4 -3.30 36.69 -11.52
CA ILE A 4 -2.41 35.61 -11.94
C ILE A 4 -2.56 35.35 -13.44
N LYS A 5 -1.49 34.87 -14.08
CA LYS A 5 -1.51 34.38 -15.45
C LYS A 5 -1.36 32.85 -15.42
N LEU A 6 -2.29 32.14 -16.03
CA LEU A 6 -2.22 30.68 -16.12
C LEU A 6 -1.13 30.29 -17.13
N GLU A 7 -0.20 29.41 -16.74
CA GLU A 7 0.84 28.92 -17.65
C GLU A 7 0.29 28.03 -18.78
N SER A 8 -0.81 27.31 -18.53
CA SER A 8 -1.39 26.37 -19.48
C SER A 8 -2.18 27.05 -20.61
N THR A 9 -2.94 28.10 -20.30
CA THR A 9 -3.81 28.79 -21.29
C THR A 9 -3.34 30.20 -21.62
N GLY A 10 -2.50 30.81 -20.79
CA GLY A 10 -2.05 32.19 -20.95
C GLY A 10 -3.06 33.23 -20.47
N ASP A 11 -4.23 32.81 -19.98
CA ASP A 11 -5.31 33.69 -19.52
C ASP A 11 -4.99 34.34 -18.17
N PHE A 12 -5.59 35.50 -17.92
CA PHE A 12 -5.48 36.21 -16.65
C PHE A 12 -6.70 35.94 -15.77
N LEU A 13 -6.46 35.51 -14.53
CA LEU A 13 -7.49 35.32 -13.52
C LEU A 13 -7.25 36.26 -12.32
N CYS A 14 -8.33 36.75 -11.72
CA CYS A 14 -8.27 37.46 -10.45
C CYS A 14 -8.72 36.51 -9.34
N VAL A 15 -7.80 36.12 -8.46
CA VAL A 15 -8.03 35.17 -7.36
C VAL A 15 -7.73 35.83 -6.02
N ASP A 16 -8.25 35.26 -4.94
CA ASP A 16 -7.88 35.70 -3.59
C ASP A 16 -6.53 35.12 -3.18
N GLU A 17 -5.85 35.77 -2.23
CA GLU A 17 -4.49 35.37 -1.85
C GLU A 17 -4.46 34.01 -1.16
N ASP A 18 -5.56 33.67 -0.49
CA ASP A 18 -5.75 32.40 0.23
C ASP A 18 -5.92 31.20 -0.72
N ASP A 19 -6.30 31.44 -1.98
CA ASP A 19 -6.45 30.40 -3.01
C ASP A 19 -5.13 30.07 -3.71
N ILE A 20 -4.03 30.77 -3.39
CA ILE A 20 -2.73 30.59 -4.04
C ILE A 20 -1.81 29.76 -3.14
N GLU A 21 -1.45 28.59 -3.66
CA GLU A 21 -0.43 27.75 -3.04
C GLU A 21 0.94 27.96 -3.70
N LYS A 22 2.01 27.92 -2.88
CA LYS A 22 3.39 27.99 -3.38
C LYS A 22 3.74 26.73 -4.16
N ALA A 23 4.24 26.90 -5.38
CA ALA A 23 4.75 25.80 -6.19
C ALA A 23 6.15 25.38 -5.72
N ASN A 24 6.41 24.07 -5.74
CA ASN A 24 7.75 23.54 -5.58
C ASN A 24 8.58 23.77 -6.86
N PRO A 25 9.90 23.96 -6.75
CA PRO A 25 10.75 24.03 -7.93
C PRO A 25 10.82 22.64 -8.62
N PRO A 26 11.09 22.59 -9.93
CA PRO A 26 11.02 21.36 -10.74
C PRO A 26 12.03 20.27 -10.34
N GLN A 27 12.98 20.59 -9.46
CA GLN A 27 13.92 19.61 -8.89
C GLN A 27 13.22 18.58 -7.99
N PHE A 28 12.05 18.92 -7.44
CA PHE A 28 11.25 18.03 -6.60
C PHE A 28 10.18 17.26 -7.38
N ASP A 29 10.17 17.36 -8.72
CA ASP A 29 9.25 16.62 -9.56
C ASP A 29 9.47 15.11 -9.39
N ARG A 30 8.37 14.36 -9.29
CA ARG A 30 8.37 12.90 -9.05
C ARG A 30 9.12 12.44 -7.80
N ALA A 31 9.28 13.29 -6.78
CA ALA A 31 9.89 12.94 -5.50
C ALA A 31 9.37 11.60 -4.94
N GLU A 32 10.29 10.77 -4.43
CA GLU A 32 9.96 9.45 -3.87
C GLU A 32 9.28 9.55 -2.51
N ASP A 33 9.65 10.56 -1.72
CA ASP A 33 9.06 10.89 -0.43
C ASP A 33 8.44 12.29 -0.47
N LEU A 34 7.14 12.37 -0.17
CA LEU A 34 6.42 13.63 -0.09
C LEU A 34 6.93 14.53 1.04
N ALA A 35 7.53 13.97 2.10
CA ALA A 35 8.12 14.76 3.18
C ALA A 35 9.39 15.51 2.74
N SER A 36 9.98 15.16 1.59
CA SER A 36 11.14 15.85 1.03
C SER A 36 10.77 17.14 0.27
N LEU A 37 9.49 17.40 0.03
CA LEU A 37 9.03 18.60 -0.68
C LEU A 37 9.32 19.86 0.15
N ARG A 38 9.79 20.92 -0.53
CA ARG A 38 10.06 22.22 0.12
C ARG A 38 8.78 22.89 0.63
N HIS A 39 7.69 22.79 -0.14
CA HIS A 39 6.38 23.32 0.18
C HIS A 39 5.38 22.18 0.20
N LEU A 40 4.93 21.81 1.40
CA LEU A 40 3.97 20.73 1.61
C LEU A 40 2.55 21.30 1.55
N ASN A 41 2.01 21.35 0.33
CA ASN A 41 0.67 21.88 0.04
C ASN A 41 -0.16 20.82 -0.70
N GLU A 42 -1.49 20.97 -0.73
CA GLU A 42 -2.37 20.00 -1.38
C GLU A 42 -2.07 19.88 -2.88
N SER A 43 -1.88 21.01 -3.56
CA SER A 43 -1.57 21.04 -5.00
C SER A 43 -0.23 20.38 -5.31
N SER A 44 0.76 20.54 -4.43
CA SER A 44 2.10 19.97 -4.62
C SER A 44 2.10 18.45 -4.46
N ILE A 45 1.39 17.94 -3.46
CA ILE A 45 1.21 16.50 -3.26
C ILE A 45 0.45 15.91 -4.45
N LEU A 46 -0.67 16.53 -4.83
CA LEU A 46 -1.48 16.09 -5.96
C LEU A 46 -0.68 16.08 -7.26
N HIS A 47 0.13 17.11 -7.51
CA HIS A 47 0.99 17.21 -8.69
C HIS A 47 2.01 16.06 -8.73
N THR A 48 2.70 15.81 -7.62
CA THR A 48 3.71 14.74 -7.52
C THR A 48 3.08 13.37 -7.74
N LEU A 49 1.96 13.09 -7.06
CA LEU A 49 1.22 11.83 -7.20
C LEU A 49 0.71 11.63 -8.63
N ARG A 50 0.19 12.68 -9.27
CA ARG A 50 -0.27 12.64 -10.66
C ARG A 50 0.87 12.33 -11.63
N GLN A 51 2.01 13.00 -11.49
CA GLN A 51 3.19 12.75 -12.33
C GLN A 51 3.71 11.31 -12.15
N ARG A 52 3.84 10.84 -10.91
CA ARG A 52 4.30 9.47 -10.60
C ARG A 52 3.34 8.42 -11.16
N TYR A 53 2.03 8.62 -10.97
CA TYR A 53 1.00 7.75 -11.51
C TYR A 53 1.05 7.68 -13.05
N ALA A 54 1.25 8.82 -13.73
CA ALA A 54 1.40 8.87 -15.19
C ALA A 54 2.62 8.06 -15.69
N THR A 55 3.64 7.87 -14.84
CA THR A 55 4.82 7.03 -15.11
C THR A 55 4.72 5.61 -14.56
N ASN A 56 3.53 5.16 -14.14
CA ASN A 56 3.27 3.85 -13.51
C ASN A 56 3.99 3.62 -12.16
N LEU A 57 4.44 4.68 -11.50
CA LEU A 57 4.99 4.64 -10.14
C LEU A 57 3.86 4.81 -9.13
N ILE A 58 3.24 3.70 -8.74
CA ILE A 58 2.05 3.73 -7.87
C ILE A 58 2.34 3.93 -6.38
N HIS A 59 3.58 3.70 -5.96
CA HIS A 59 4.02 3.75 -4.58
C HIS A 59 4.79 5.05 -4.34
N THR A 60 4.49 5.74 -3.26
CA THR A 60 5.18 6.99 -2.86
C THR A 60 5.25 7.03 -1.33
N TYR A 61 6.40 7.37 -0.76
CA TYR A 61 6.51 7.57 0.68
C TYR A 61 5.83 8.87 1.11
N ALA A 62 5.30 8.86 2.33
CA ALA A 62 4.77 10.02 3.01
C ALA A 62 5.40 10.06 4.40
N GLY A 63 6.67 10.47 4.45
CA GLY A 63 7.51 10.41 5.65
C GLY A 63 7.95 8.99 5.99
N CYS A 64 8.44 8.81 7.22
CA CYS A 64 9.21 7.61 7.58
C CYS A 64 8.36 6.34 7.79
N SER A 65 7.07 6.46 8.09
CA SER A 65 6.23 5.33 8.53
C SER A 65 5.01 5.09 7.64
N THR A 66 4.82 5.83 6.56
CA THR A 66 3.62 5.76 5.74
C THR A 66 3.95 5.66 4.27
N LEU A 67 3.31 4.71 3.60
CA LEU A 67 3.40 4.51 2.16
C LEU A 67 2.03 4.78 1.55
N LEU A 68 1.98 5.71 0.60
CA LEU A 68 0.82 5.97 -0.22
C LEU A 68 0.85 5.09 -1.45
N ILE A 69 -0.29 4.47 -1.75
CA ILE A 69 -0.45 3.56 -2.89
C ILE A 69 -1.69 3.99 -3.66
N ILE A 70 -1.51 4.31 -4.94
CA ILE A 70 -2.62 4.59 -5.85
C ILE A 70 -2.90 3.32 -6.66
N ASN A 71 -4.13 2.83 -6.63
CA ASN A 71 -4.48 1.60 -7.32
C ASN A 71 -4.37 1.80 -8.85
N PRO A 72 -3.49 1.06 -9.57
CA PRO A 72 -3.28 1.23 -11.02
C PRO A 72 -4.47 0.84 -11.90
N MET A 73 -5.51 0.19 -11.35
CA MET A 73 -6.65 -0.40 -12.09
C MET A 73 -6.26 -1.46 -13.15
N ALA A 74 -4.96 -1.70 -13.34
CA ALA A 74 -4.39 -2.64 -14.29
C ALA A 74 -3.26 -3.44 -13.61
N PRO A 75 -3.00 -4.69 -14.05
CA PRO A 75 -1.91 -5.49 -13.51
C PRO A 75 -0.56 -4.87 -13.90
N LEU A 76 0.29 -4.60 -12.90
CA LEU A 76 1.67 -4.16 -13.10
C LEU A 76 2.65 -5.28 -12.79
N ALA A 77 3.71 -5.41 -13.59
CA ALA A 77 4.75 -6.44 -13.44
C ALA A 77 5.76 -6.16 -12.30
N ILE A 78 5.34 -5.42 -11.26
CA ILE A 78 6.18 -5.00 -10.13
C ILE A 78 6.25 -6.07 -9.01
N TYR A 79 5.32 -7.03 -9.03
CA TYR A 79 5.22 -8.10 -8.03
C TYR A 79 5.80 -9.41 -8.60
N SER A 80 7.12 -9.53 -8.59
CA SER A 80 7.82 -10.75 -9.00
C SER A 80 8.80 -11.23 -7.95
N GLU A 81 9.15 -12.51 -7.95
CA GLU A 81 10.14 -13.09 -7.04
C GLU A 81 11.52 -12.43 -7.17
N LYS A 82 11.88 -11.99 -8.38
CA LYS A 82 13.09 -11.20 -8.62
C LYS A 82 13.06 -9.91 -7.83
N VAL A 83 11.93 -9.21 -7.83
CA VAL A 83 11.77 -7.97 -7.05
C VAL A 83 11.85 -8.28 -5.56
N ILE A 84 11.23 -9.35 -5.07
CA ILE A 84 11.36 -9.77 -3.66
C ILE A 84 12.84 -9.96 -3.26
N SER A 85 13.65 -10.60 -4.11
CA SER A 85 15.08 -10.79 -3.83
C SER A 85 15.88 -9.49 -3.80
N LEU A 86 15.48 -8.46 -4.57
CA LEU A 86 16.13 -7.15 -4.57
C LEU A 86 15.88 -6.36 -3.29
N PHE A 87 14.70 -6.48 -2.68
CA PHE A 87 14.38 -5.80 -1.42
C PHE A 87 14.90 -6.56 -0.18
N LYS A 88 15.27 -7.84 -0.34
CA LYS A 88 15.71 -8.68 0.77
C LYS A 88 17.05 -8.19 1.33
N GLY A 89 17.05 -7.76 2.59
CA GLY A 89 18.27 -7.36 3.30
C GLY A 89 18.72 -5.92 3.07
N CYS A 90 18.04 -5.17 2.21
CA CYS A 90 18.32 -3.75 1.98
C CYS A 90 17.89 -2.88 3.17
N LYS A 91 18.61 -1.78 3.39
CA LYS A 91 18.24 -0.75 4.36
C LYS A 91 17.14 0.14 3.80
N SER A 92 16.33 0.74 4.68
CA SER A 92 15.22 1.60 4.29
C SER A 92 15.62 2.80 3.42
N GLU A 93 16.84 3.31 3.57
CA GLU A 93 17.35 4.46 2.81
C GLU A 93 17.65 4.13 1.35
N ASP A 94 18.00 2.88 1.05
CA ASP A 94 18.39 2.43 -0.30
C ASP A 94 17.21 1.84 -1.09
N MET A 95 16.04 1.69 -0.46
CA MET A 95 14.88 1.02 -1.05
C MET A 95 13.92 2.04 -1.67
N PRO A 96 13.58 1.91 -2.97
CA PRO A 96 12.58 2.78 -3.57
C PRO A 96 11.19 2.48 -2.97
N PRO A 97 10.23 3.44 -3.07
CA PRO A 97 8.89 3.26 -2.55
C PRO A 97 8.23 1.99 -3.11
N HIS A 98 7.96 1.03 -2.23
CA HIS A 98 7.30 -0.21 -2.60
C HIS A 98 6.66 -0.89 -1.39
N ILE A 99 5.61 -1.69 -1.57
CA ILE A 99 5.02 -2.43 -0.45
C ILE A 99 6.01 -3.38 0.25
N TYR A 100 6.94 -3.95 -0.51
CA TYR A 100 8.02 -4.80 0.00
C TYR A 100 9.01 -4.05 0.88
N SER A 101 9.27 -2.77 0.59
CA SER A 101 10.12 -1.94 1.44
C SER A 101 9.52 -1.77 2.85
N MET A 102 8.19 -1.59 2.94
CA MET A 102 7.48 -1.47 4.22
C MET A 102 7.47 -2.78 4.98
N ALA A 103 7.25 -3.90 4.29
CA ALA A 103 7.31 -5.23 4.89
C ALA A 103 8.72 -5.56 5.39
N GLN A 104 9.75 -5.24 4.60
CA GLN A 104 11.16 -5.42 4.96
C GLN A 104 11.56 -4.55 6.15
N SER A 105 11.19 -3.27 6.14
CA SER A 105 11.49 -2.34 7.23
C SER A 105 10.83 -2.78 8.53
N SER A 106 9.57 -3.23 8.47
CA SER A 106 8.86 -3.79 9.62
C SER A 106 9.55 -5.04 10.16
N TYR A 107 9.96 -5.96 9.26
CA TYR A 107 10.68 -7.18 9.64
C TYR A 107 12.04 -6.89 10.28
N GLN A 108 12.83 -6.00 9.69
CA GLN A 108 14.13 -5.57 10.26
C GLN A 108 13.97 -4.84 11.60
N THR A 109 12.95 -3.98 11.71
CA THR A 109 12.63 -3.26 12.96
C THR A 109 12.23 -4.26 14.05
N MET A 110 11.42 -5.26 13.74
CA MET A 110 11.05 -6.33 14.67
C MET A 110 12.27 -7.11 15.17
N LEU A 111 13.18 -7.51 14.26
CA LEU A 111 14.40 -8.25 14.64
C LEU A 111 15.37 -7.44 15.49
N SER A 112 15.56 -6.16 15.14
CA SER A 112 16.50 -5.27 15.85
C SER A 112 15.96 -4.81 17.20
N THR A 113 14.70 -4.40 17.27
CA THR A 113 14.09 -3.88 18.51
C THR A 113 13.52 -4.97 19.41
N ARG A 114 13.34 -6.19 18.89
CA ARG A 114 12.63 -7.31 19.56
C ARG A 114 11.24 -6.91 20.05
N ARG A 115 10.56 -6.03 19.30
CA ARG A 115 9.17 -5.59 19.56
C ARG A 115 8.27 -5.95 18.40
N ASP A 116 7.04 -6.32 18.73
CA ASP A 116 6.00 -6.65 17.76
C ASP A 116 5.70 -5.46 16.84
N GLN A 117 5.48 -5.75 15.57
CA GLN A 117 5.19 -4.75 14.54
C GLN A 117 3.84 -5.05 13.91
N SER A 118 3.17 -4.00 13.42
CA SER A 118 1.89 -4.14 12.71
C SER A 118 1.91 -3.31 11.43
N ILE A 119 1.36 -3.88 10.37
CA ILE A 119 1.17 -3.21 9.08
C ILE A 119 -0.33 -3.07 8.86
N VAL A 120 -0.81 -1.82 8.84
CA VAL A 120 -2.24 -1.51 8.72
C VAL A 120 -2.53 -0.96 7.33
N PHE A 121 -3.48 -1.59 6.63
CA PHE A 121 -3.90 -1.17 5.29
C PHE A 121 -5.15 -0.29 5.38
N MET A 122 -4.98 1.01 5.13
CA MET A 122 -6.07 1.99 5.18
C MET A 122 -6.54 2.39 3.79
N GLY A 123 -7.80 2.81 3.67
CA GLY A 123 -8.36 3.36 2.43
C GLY A 123 -9.81 2.96 2.15
N ARG A 124 -10.45 3.67 1.21
CA ARG A 124 -11.83 3.42 0.76
C ARG A 124 -11.98 2.05 0.09
N SER A 125 -13.21 1.55 -0.04
CA SER A 125 -13.47 0.30 -0.79
C SER A 125 -12.95 0.42 -2.23
N GLY A 126 -12.27 -0.60 -2.73
CA GLY A 126 -11.64 -0.59 -4.06
C GLY A 126 -10.23 0.01 -4.14
N SER A 127 -9.67 0.53 -3.04
CA SER A 127 -8.33 1.12 -3.04
C SER A 127 -7.16 0.13 -3.18
N GLY A 128 -7.42 -1.19 -3.24
CA GLY A 128 -6.37 -2.22 -3.39
C GLY A 128 -5.77 -2.75 -2.08
N LYS A 129 -6.39 -2.48 -0.92
CA LYS A 129 -5.95 -2.98 0.41
C LYS A 129 -5.68 -4.49 0.41
N THR A 130 -6.63 -5.29 -0.07
CA THR A 130 -6.54 -6.76 -0.06
C THR A 130 -5.37 -7.26 -0.90
N THR A 131 -5.12 -6.65 -2.06
CA THR A 131 -4.00 -7.00 -2.95
C THR A 131 -2.65 -6.67 -2.31
N ASN A 132 -2.51 -5.46 -1.75
CA ASN A 132 -1.29 -5.04 -1.05
C ASN A 132 -1.01 -5.88 0.19
N PHE A 133 -2.06 -6.26 0.93
CA PHE A 133 -1.97 -7.18 2.05
C PHE A 133 -1.39 -8.53 1.62
N ARG A 134 -1.91 -9.14 0.53
CA ARG A 134 -1.40 -10.41 0.01
C ARG A 134 0.07 -10.34 -0.36
N HIS A 135 0.46 -9.28 -1.08
CA HIS A 135 1.85 -9.09 -1.48
C HIS A 135 2.78 -8.89 -0.28
N SER A 136 2.32 -8.20 0.78
CA SER A 136 3.10 -8.02 2.00
C SER A 136 3.36 -9.35 2.71
N ILE A 137 2.34 -10.19 2.84
CA ILE A 137 2.49 -11.53 3.45
C ILE A 137 3.37 -12.43 2.58
N GLN A 138 3.16 -12.43 1.25
CA GLN A 138 4.00 -13.19 0.32
C GLN A 138 5.48 -12.79 0.43
N TYR A 139 5.76 -11.49 0.56
CA TYR A 139 7.10 -10.99 0.79
C TYR A 139 7.69 -11.52 2.11
N LEU A 140 6.97 -11.36 3.23
CA LEU A 140 7.46 -11.80 4.54
C LEU A 140 7.76 -13.30 4.57
N VAL A 141 6.87 -14.13 4.00
CA VAL A 141 7.07 -15.59 3.94
C VAL A 141 8.30 -15.96 3.12
N THR A 142 8.56 -15.24 2.02
CA THR A 142 9.72 -15.50 1.15
C THR A 142 11.02 -14.93 1.73
N ALA A 143 10.97 -13.75 2.36
CA ALA A 143 12.12 -13.05 2.90
C ALA A 143 12.64 -13.70 4.20
N ALA A 144 11.75 -13.94 5.16
CA ALA A 144 12.08 -14.54 6.45
C ALA A 144 12.31 -16.06 6.35
N GLY A 145 11.61 -16.73 5.43
CA GLY A 145 11.63 -18.20 5.36
C GLY A 145 10.83 -18.84 6.49
N THR A 146 10.55 -20.14 6.34
CA THR A 146 9.68 -20.90 7.24
C THR A 146 10.38 -22.13 7.78
N VAL A 147 10.22 -22.39 9.08
CA VAL A 147 10.70 -23.63 9.69
C VAL A 147 9.88 -24.78 9.12
N ASN A 148 10.54 -25.84 8.65
CA ASN A 148 9.91 -27.05 8.10
C ASN A 148 8.93 -26.85 6.92
N LYS A 149 9.06 -25.77 6.13
CA LYS A 149 8.13 -25.43 5.03
C LYS A 149 6.66 -25.39 5.47
N LEU A 150 6.40 -25.01 6.73
CA LEU A 150 5.06 -25.00 7.30
C LEU A 150 4.09 -24.17 6.44
N LEU A 151 4.56 -22.98 6.03
CA LEU A 151 3.87 -22.06 5.12
C LEU A 151 4.60 -22.02 3.77
N SER A 152 3.87 -22.34 2.70
CA SER A 152 4.31 -22.15 1.32
C SER A 152 3.44 -21.10 0.63
N VAL A 153 3.96 -20.50 -0.43
CA VAL A 153 3.23 -19.53 -1.26
C VAL A 153 1.95 -20.16 -1.85
N GLU A 154 2.01 -21.45 -2.17
CA GLU A 154 0.86 -22.23 -2.65
C GLU A 154 -0.25 -22.35 -1.59
N LYS A 155 0.11 -22.69 -0.34
CA LYS A 155 -0.86 -22.77 0.77
C LYS A 155 -1.50 -21.41 1.05
N LEU A 156 -0.73 -20.33 0.99
CA LEU A 156 -1.26 -18.97 1.13
C LEU A 156 -2.22 -18.63 0.01
N THR A 157 -1.88 -18.95 -1.23
CA THR A 157 -2.76 -18.73 -2.38
C THR A 157 -4.08 -19.49 -2.21
N ALA A 158 -4.02 -20.77 -1.81
CA ALA A 158 -5.21 -21.57 -1.53
C ALA A 158 -6.06 -20.98 -0.40
N LEU A 159 -5.43 -20.52 0.70
CA LEU A 159 -6.11 -19.84 1.80
C LEU A 159 -6.85 -18.59 1.31
N TRP A 160 -6.20 -17.77 0.48
CA TRP A 160 -6.84 -16.58 -0.08
C TRP A 160 -8.02 -16.94 -0.97
N THR A 161 -7.90 -17.94 -1.84
CA THR A 161 -9.02 -18.40 -2.69
C THR A 161 -10.23 -18.82 -1.86
N VAL A 162 -10.02 -19.54 -0.75
CA VAL A 162 -11.11 -19.94 0.15
C VAL A 162 -11.73 -18.73 0.84
N LEU A 163 -10.93 -17.79 1.34
CA LEU A 163 -11.45 -16.59 1.99
C LEU A 163 -12.23 -15.69 1.04
N GLU A 164 -11.79 -15.59 -0.22
CA GLU A 164 -12.52 -14.86 -1.24
C GLU A 164 -13.85 -15.53 -1.58
N SER A 165 -13.87 -16.85 -1.72
CA SER A 165 -15.10 -17.56 -2.11
C SER A 165 -16.19 -17.47 -1.04
N PHE A 166 -15.83 -17.44 0.24
CA PHE A 166 -16.79 -17.35 1.35
C PHE A 166 -17.06 -15.93 1.85
N GLY A 167 -16.14 -14.99 1.66
CA GLY A 167 -16.20 -13.69 2.33
C GLY A 167 -16.25 -12.47 1.41
N ASN A 168 -16.05 -12.64 0.10
CA ASN A 168 -16.15 -11.53 -0.84
C ASN A 168 -17.54 -11.45 -1.47
N CYS A 169 -18.00 -10.23 -1.69
CA CYS A 169 -19.27 -9.96 -2.36
C CYS A 169 -19.09 -8.86 -3.41
N LYS A 170 -19.86 -8.95 -4.49
CA LYS A 170 -19.95 -7.87 -5.46
C LYS A 170 -20.72 -6.69 -4.86
N THR A 171 -20.15 -5.50 -5.01
CA THR A 171 -20.77 -4.21 -4.66
C THR A 171 -20.80 -3.31 -5.88
N THR A 172 -21.53 -2.20 -5.82
CA THR A 172 -21.57 -1.19 -6.89
C THR A 172 -20.19 -0.60 -7.18
N MET A 173 -19.34 -0.46 -6.16
CA MET A 173 -18.02 0.17 -6.27
C MET A 173 -16.87 -0.82 -6.54
N ASN A 174 -17.05 -2.10 -6.21
CA ASN A 174 -16.01 -3.12 -6.34
C ASN A 174 -16.64 -4.49 -6.59
N THR A 175 -16.19 -5.18 -7.63
CA THR A 175 -16.67 -6.50 -8.03
C THR A 175 -16.29 -7.60 -7.05
N ASN A 176 -15.18 -7.43 -6.33
CA ASN A 176 -14.65 -8.40 -5.37
C ASN A 176 -14.38 -7.69 -4.03
N ALA A 177 -15.43 -7.18 -3.39
CA ALA A 177 -15.29 -6.46 -2.13
C ALA A 177 -15.17 -7.45 -0.96
N THR A 178 -14.05 -7.37 -0.23
CA THR A 178 -13.86 -8.06 1.05
C THR A 178 -14.79 -7.47 2.11
N LYS A 179 -15.70 -8.29 2.65
CA LYS A 179 -16.73 -7.86 3.62
C LYS A 179 -16.50 -8.37 5.05
N PHE A 180 -15.30 -8.89 5.30
CA PHE A 180 -14.83 -9.30 6.62
C PHE A 180 -13.56 -8.53 6.97
N THR A 181 -13.33 -8.35 8.26
CA THR A 181 -12.03 -7.88 8.75
C THR A 181 -11.17 -9.10 9.02
N GLN A 182 -9.92 -9.07 8.58
CA GLN A 182 -8.96 -10.13 8.84
C GLN A 182 -7.74 -9.57 9.57
N ILE A 183 -7.30 -10.28 10.60
CA ILE A 183 -6.05 -10.04 11.29
C ILE A 183 -5.20 -11.29 11.05
N PHE A 184 -4.04 -11.10 10.44
CA PHE A 184 -3.11 -12.17 10.14
C PHE A 184 -1.84 -11.94 10.95
N SER A 185 -1.62 -12.81 11.93
CA SER A 185 -0.47 -12.73 12.83
C SER A 185 0.57 -13.76 12.40
N LEU A 186 1.82 -13.31 12.27
CA LEU A 186 2.98 -14.14 12.00
C LEU A 186 3.89 -14.13 13.22
N ASP A 187 4.20 -15.32 13.72
CA ASP A 187 5.10 -15.47 14.86
C ASP A 187 6.47 -15.91 14.36
N PHE A 188 7.51 -15.22 14.84
CA PHE A 188 8.89 -15.45 14.44
C PHE A 188 9.68 -16.03 15.60
N ASP A 189 10.54 -17.00 15.28
CA ASP A 189 11.49 -17.55 16.23
C ASP A 189 12.66 -16.58 16.49
N GLN A 190 13.49 -16.86 17.51
CA GLN A 190 14.66 -16.04 17.85
C GLN A 190 15.65 -15.89 16.68
N SER A 191 15.68 -16.88 15.80
CA SER A 191 16.44 -16.94 14.55
C SER A 191 15.89 -16.07 13.42
N GLY A 192 14.68 -15.51 13.57
CA GLY A 192 14.00 -14.70 12.58
C GLY A 192 13.23 -15.49 11.51
N LEU A 193 13.12 -16.81 11.65
CA LEU A 193 12.29 -17.67 10.81
C LEU A 193 10.84 -17.66 11.28
N ILE A 194 9.90 -17.86 10.37
CA ILE A 194 8.47 -17.97 10.73
C ILE A 194 8.22 -19.34 11.37
N ALA A 195 7.72 -19.31 12.62
CA ALA A 195 7.38 -20.48 13.42
C ALA A 195 5.89 -20.84 13.30
N SER A 196 5.00 -19.84 13.40
CA SER A 196 3.55 -20.03 13.28
C SER A 196 2.88 -18.86 12.56
N ALA A 197 1.68 -19.13 12.06
CA ALA A 197 0.79 -18.11 11.52
C ALA A 197 -0.63 -18.38 12.02
N SER A 198 -1.33 -17.32 12.41
CA SER A 198 -2.74 -17.39 12.77
C SER A 198 -3.54 -16.37 11.97
N LEU A 199 -4.72 -16.79 11.53
CA LEU A 199 -5.67 -15.94 10.84
C LEU A 199 -6.92 -15.82 11.70
N GLN A 200 -7.23 -14.60 12.12
CA GLN A 200 -8.46 -14.26 12.81
C GLN A 200 -9.38 -13.51 11.84
N ILE A 201 -10.61 -13.99 11.72
CA ILE A 201 -11.61 -13.41 10.82
C ILE A 201 -12.74 -12.86 11.68
N LEU A 202 -12.98 -11.56 11.57
CA LEU A 202 -14.10 -10.88 12.18
C LEU A 202 -15.15 -10.56 11.09
N LEU A 203 -16.26 -11.30 11.10
CA LEU A 203 -17.38 -11.05 10.19
C LEU A 203 -18.27 -9.94 10.76
N LEU A 204 -18.22 -8.76 10.13
CA LEU A 204 -19.05 -7.60 10.53
C LEU A 204 -20.49 -7.66 10.00
N GLU A 205 -20.78 -8.45 8.96
CA GLU A 205 -22.10 -8.47 8.30
C GLU A 205 -22.72 -9.87 8.31
N LYS A 206 -23.32 -10.27 9.44
CA LYS A 206 -24.10 -11.52 9.55
C LYS A 206 -25.51 -11.41 8.94
N THR A 207 -25.96 -10.20 8.55
CA THR A 207 -27.37 -9.87 8.24
C THR A 207 -27.74 -9.85 6.76
N ARG A 208 -26.83 -10.11 5.83
CA ARG A 208 -27.11 -10.03 4.37
C ARG A 208 -27.25 -11.36 3.64
N SER A 209 -27.11 -12.50 4.32
CA SER A 209 -27.44 -13.81 3.75
C SER A 209 -28.92 -13.94 3.34
N SER A 210 -29.77 -12.96 3.64
CA SER A 210 -31.18 -12.92 3.25
C SER A 210 -31.56 -11.84 2.22
N ILE A 211 -30.73 -10.82 1.93
CA ILE A 211 -31.14 -9.71 1.04
C ILE A 211 -29.95 -9.22 0.19
N CYS A 212 -29.93 -9.66 -1.06
CA CYS A 212 -29.14 -9.02 -2.12
C CYS A 212 -29.89 -7.73 -2.52
N PRO A 213 -29.33 -6.52 -2.36
CA PRO A 213 -29.97 -5.32 -2.88
C PRO A 213 -30.05 -5.46 -4.40
N THR A 214 -31.27 -5.53 -4.91
CA THR A 214 -31.59 -5.55 -6.33
C THR A 214 -30.98 -4.33 -7.01
N LYS A 215 -30.58 -4.55 -8.27
CA LYS A 215 -29.98 -3.60 -9.22
C LYS A 215 -30.50 -2.16 -9.12
#